data_AF-A0A9D7PQL7-F1
#
_entry.id   AF-A0A9D7PQL7-F1
#
_cell.length_a   1.000
_cell.length_b   1.000
_cell.length_c   1.000
_cell.angle_alpha   90.00
_cell.angle_beta   90.00
_cell.angle_gamma   90.00
#
_symmetry.space_group_name_H-M   'P 1'
#
loop_
_entity.id
_entity.type
_entity.pdbx_description
1 polymer ?
#
loop_
_entity_poly.entity_id
_entity_poly.type
_entity_poly.pdbx_seq_one_letter_code
_entity_poly.pdbx_strand_id
1 'polypeptide(L)'
;MKRRLGWRQVSRDELSGHLEHVEVTASEAVGEASLYRCQGKSGESVAISLPSGAGLIIELRREVAPVLERRRQSEPGEEDK
;
A
#
# COMPACT_ATOMS: atom_id res chain seq x y z
N MET A 1 13.58 -10.12 2.91
CA MET A 1 12.26 -9.52 3.23
C MET A 1 11.50 -9.32 1.93
N LYS A 2 10.32 -9.93 1.76
CA LYS A 2 9.52 -9.78 0.55
C LYS A 2 8.81 -8.41 0.58
N ARG A 3 8.98 -7.63 -0.48
CA ARG A 3 8.26 -6.36 -0.69
C ARG A 3 7.09 -6.65 -1.62
N ARG A 4 5.93 -6.08 -1.36
CA ARG A 4 4.76 -6.21 -2.22
C ARG A 4 4.28 -4.83 -2.62
N LEU A 5 3.84 -4.71 -3.86
CA LEU A 5 3.17 -3.52 -4.33
C LEU A 5 1.77 -3.50 -3.73
N GLY A 6 1.40 -2.42 -3.08
CA GLY A 6 0.04 -2.14 -2.64
C GLY A 6 -0.48 -0.93 -3.38
N TRP A 7 -1.77 -0.91 -3.67
CA TRP A 7 -2.44 0.26 -4.21
C TRP A 7 -3.78 0.47 -3.52
N ARG A 8 -4.22 1.73 -3.48
CA ARG A 8 -5.55 2.11 -3.01
C ARG A 8 -6.08 3.25 -3.87
N GLN A 9 -7.37 3.18 -4.19
CA GLN A 9 -8.08 4.31 -4.77
C GLN A 9 -8.43 5.30 -3.67
N VAL A 10 -8.33 6.59 -3.98
CA VAL A 10 -8.55 7.69 -3.04
C VAL A 10 -9.43 8.75 -3.70
N SER A 11 -10.03 9.60 -2.88
CA SER A 11 -10.69 10.82 -3.34
C SER A 11 -9.68 11.85 -3.86
N ARG A 12 -10.18 12.87 -4.57
CA ARG A 12 -9.37 14.02 -5.00
C ARG A 12 -8.68 14.72 -3.84
N ASP A 13 -9.42 14.93 -2.74
CA ASP A 13 -8.92 15.67 -1.58
C ASP A 13 -7.83 14.87 -0.85
N GLU A 14 -8.00 13.55 -0.72
CA GLU A 14 -6.96 12.68 -0.17
C GLU A 14 -5.71 12.63 -1.06
N LEU A 15 -5.87 12.68 -2.39
CA LEU A 15 -4.75 12.76 -3.32
C LEU A 15 -3.99 14.09 -3.17
N SER A 16 -4.70 15.21 -3.08
CA SER A 16 -4.11 16.53 -2.83
C SER A 16 -3.36 16.53 -1.50
N GLY A 17 -4.01 16.04 -0.44
CA GLY A 17 -3.38 15.91 0.87
C GLY A 17 -2.13 15.02 0.83
N HIS A 18 -2.13 13.92 0.07
CA HIS A 18 -0.92 13.11 -0.12
C HIS A 18 0.20 13.92 -0.78
N LEU A 19 -0.10 14.62 -1.88
CA LEU A 19 0.87 15.41 -2.65
C LEU A 19 1.47 16.58 -1.85
N GLU A 20 0.72 17.15 -0.90
CA GLU A 20 1.23 18.20 0.00
C GLU A 20 2.27 17.70 1.01
N HIS A 21 2.28 16.40 1.32
CA HIS A 21 3.13 15.81 2.35
C HIS A 21 4.30 14.99 1.81
N VAL A 22 4.46 14.94 0.48
CA VAL A 22 5.53 14.20 -0.20
C VAL A 22 6.28 15.11 -1.16
N GLU A 23 7.53 14.75 -1.46
CA GLU A 23 8.28 15.42 -2.52
C GLU A 23 7.94 14.79 -3.87
N VAL A 24 7.48 15.59 -4.84
CA VAL A 24 7.27 15.13 -6.22
C VAL A 24 8.60 15.19 -6.97
N THR A 25 9.18 14.03 -7.26
CA THR A 25 10.48 13.91 -7.95
C THR A 25 10.34 13.90 -9.47
N ALA A 26 9.19 13.48 -9.99
CA ALA A 26 8.83 13.57 -11.39
C ALA A 26 7.31 13.63 -11.57
N SER A 27 6.86 14.28 -12.64
CA SER A 27 5.45 14.33 -13.03
C SER A 27 5.32 14.17 -14.53
N GLU A 28 4.34 13.39 -14.97
CA GLU A 28 4.03 13.16 -16.38
C GLU A 28 2.53 13.11 -16.61
N ALA A 29 2.08 13.58 -17.76
CA ALA A 29 0.70 13.39 -18.22
C ALA A 29 0.68 12.17 -19.16
N VAL A 30 -0.20 11.20 -18.88
CA VAL A 30 -0.36 9.97 -19.66
C VAL A 30 -1.82 9.82 -20.03
N GLY A 31 -2.17 10.16 -21.28
CA GLY A 31 -3.56 10.28 -21.70
C GLY A 31 -4.26 11.39 -20.92
N GLU A 32 -5.37 11.06 -20.26
CA GLU A 32 -6.14 11.98 -19.41
C GLU A 32 -5.78 11.88 -17.92
N ALA A 33 -4.77 11.08 -17.57
CA ALA A 33 -4.28 10.93 -16.21
C ALA A 33 -2.99 11.73 -16.02
N SER A 34 -2.74 12.19 -14.79
CA SER A 34 -1.43 12.71 -14.39
C SER A 34 -0.78 11.79 -13.38
N LEU A 35 0.45 11.37 -13.67
CA LEU A 35 1.28 10.53 -12.82
C LEU A 35 2.29 11.40 -12.07
N TYR A 36 2.51 11.09 -10.80
CA TYR A 36 3.47 11.73 -9.94
C TYR A 36 4.32 10.66 -9.27
N ARG A 37 5.64 10.75 -9.44
CA ARG A 37 6.59 9.96 -8.66
C ARG A 37 6.94 10.74 -7.40
N CYS A 38 6.72 10.14 -6.25
CA CYS A 38 6.77 10.83 -4.98
C CYS A 38 7.74 10.14 -4.01
N GLN A 39 8.49 10.94 -3.26
CA GLN A 39 9.33 10.49 -2.16
C GLN A 39 8.76 11.03 -0.85
N GLY A 40 8.30 10.13 0.03
CA GLY A 40 7.76 10.47 1.35
C GLY A 40 8.56 9.84 2.49
N LYS A 41 8.16 10.15 3.73
CA LYS A 41 8.75 9.54 4.95
C LYS A 41 8.60 8.02 4.98
N SER A 42 7.50 7.51 4.42
CA SER A 42 7.19 6.07 4.34
C SER A 42 7.92 5.35 3.20
N GLY A 43 8.58 6.10 2.30
CA GLY A 43 9.28 5.56 1.13
C GLY A 43 8.80 6.17 -0.19
N GLU A 44 9.24 5.55 -1.29
CA GLU A 44 8.81 5.89 -2.64
C GLU A 44 7.33 5.49 -2.86
N SER A 45 6.59 6.34 -3.55
CA SER A 45 5.21 6.11 -3.96
C SER A 45 4.94 6.67 -5.35
N VAL A 46 3.90 6.17 -6.01
CA VAL A 46 3.36 6.73 -7.24
C VAL A 46 1.93 7.18 -6.98
N ALA A 47 1.66 8.45 -7.19
CA ALA A 47 0.32 9.02 -7.13
C ALA A 47 -0.20 9.26 -8.54
N ILE A 48 -1.46 8.91 -8.81
CA ILE A 48 -2.08 9.07 -10.12
C ILE A 48 -3.38 9.83 -9.92
N SER A 49 -3.56 10.93 -10.63
CA SER A 49 -4.87 11.57 -10.80
C SER A 49 -5.59 10.95 -11.99
N LEU A 50 -6.82 10.51 -11.80
CA LEU A 50 -7.64 9.87 -12.82
C LEU A 50 -8.66 10.87 -13.38
N PRO A 51 -9.09 10.72 -14.65
CA PRO A 51 -10.08 11.60 -15.28
C PRO A 51 -11.45 11.57 -14.59
N SER A 52 -11.75 10.51 -13.83
CA SER A 52 -12.97 10.39 -13.01
C SER A 52 -12.99 11.34 -11.80
N GLY A 53 -11.89 12.04 -11.52
CA GLY A 53 -11.72 12.86 -10.32
C GLY A 53 -11.24 12.08 -9.09
N ALA A 54 -11.08 10.75 -9.20
CA ALA A 54 -10.43 9.94 -8.18
C ALA A 54 -8.90 9.96 -8.32
N GLY A 55 -8.21 9.55 -7.25
CA GLY A 55 -6.78 9.28 -7.27
C GLY A 55 -6.46 7.80 -7.08
N LEU A 56 -5.26 7.39 -7.45
CA LEU A 56 -4.67 6.10 -7.08
C LEU A 56 -3.31 6.35 -6.43
N ILE A 57 -3.08 5.75 -5.26
CA ILE A 57 -1.77 5.80 -4.60
C ILE A 57 -1.20 4.38 -4.57
N ILE A 58 0.01 4.23 -5.10
CA ILE A 58 0.76 2.99 -5.21
C ILE A 58 2.01 3.11 -4.33
N GLU A 59 2.23 2.13 -3.46
CA GLU A 59 3.30 2.14 -2.47
C GLU A 59 3.94 0.75 -2.34
N LEU A 60 5.22 0.70 -2.00
CA LEU A 60 5.88 -0.53 -1.58
C LEU A 60 5.53 -0.83 -0.12
N ARG A 61 4.73 -1.87 0.09
CA ARG A 61 4.41 -2.37 1.43
C ARG A 61 5.42 -3.42 1.85
N ARG A 62 5.88 -3.33 3.11
CA ARG A 62 6.62 -4.42 3.75
C ARG A 62 5.61 -5.51 4.11
N GLU A 63 5.87 -6.74 3.67
CA GLU A 63 5.08 -7.88 4.08
C GLU A 63 5.34 -8.13 5.58
N VAL A 64 4.39 -7.73 6.43
CA VAL A 64 4.36 -8.18 7.82
C VAL A 64 3.91 -9.63 7.76
N ALA A 65 4.82 -10.56 8.08
CA ALA A 65 4.46 -11.98 8.16
C ALA A 65 3.26 -12.11 9.11
N PRO A 66 2.18 -12.82 8.73
CA PRO A 66 1.08 -13.06 9.63
C PRO A 66 1.66 -13.76 10.87
N VAL A 67 1.38 -13.21 12.05
CA VAL A 67 1.71 -13.87 13.32
C VAL A 67 1.02 -15.23 13.26
N LEU A 68 1.83 -16.29 13.13
CA LEU A 68 1.35 -17.66 13.21
C LEU A 68 0.61 -17.81 14.53
N GLU A 69 -0.72 -17.83 14.49
CA GLU A 69 -1.53 -18.33 15.59
C GLU A 69 -1.12 -19.78 15.80
N ARG A 70 -0.17 -19.99 16.71
CA ARG A 70 0.16 -21.32 17.24
C ARG A 70 -1.12 -21.84 17.88
N ARG A 71 -1.89 -22.64 17.13
CA ARG A 71 -2.86 -23.56 17.72
C ARG A 71 -2.06 -24.46 18.67
N ARG A 72 -2.05 -24.11 19.96
CA ARG A 72 -1.80 -25.05 21.05
C ARG A 72 -2.99 -26.00 21.08
N GLN A 73 -2.98 -27.02 20.24
CA GLN A 73 -3.62 -28.27 20.59
C GLN A 73 -2.57 -29.08 21.34
N SER A 74 -2.59 -28.93 22.66
CA SER A 74 -2.06 -29.94 23.55
C SER A 74 -2.95 -31.18 23.36
N GLU A 75 -2.39 -32.28 22.87
CA GLU A 75 -2.90 -33.62 23.20
C GLU A 75 -2.72 -33.84 24.71
N PRO A 76 -3.52 -34.72 25.30
CA PRO A 76 -2.92 -36.00 25.65
C PRO A 76 -3.80 -37.17 25.23
N GLY A 77 -3.13 -38.24 24.79
CA GLY A 77 -3.74 -39.56 24.66
C GLY A 77 -4.21 -40.07 26.02
N GLU A 78 -5.30 -40.84 25.99
CA GLU A 78 -5.75 -41.65 27.12
C GLU A 78 -5.94 -43.06 26.57
N GLU A 79 -5.05 -43.94 26.99
CA GLU A 79 -5.19 -45.39 26.93
C GLU A 79 -6.42 -45.80 27.74
N ASP A 80 -7.31 -46.60 27.16
CA ASP A 80 -8.17 -47.48 27.98
C ASP A 80 -8.40 -48.80 27.23
N LYS A 81 -7.65 -49.80 27.70
CA LYS A 81 -8.03 -51.17 28.05
C LYS A 81 -8.94 -52.00 27.13
#